data_AF-A0A9Q0RE44-F1
#
_entry.id   AF-A0A9Q0RE44-F1
#
_cell.length_a   1.000
_cell.length_b   1.000
_cell.length_c   1.000
_cell.angle_alpha   90.00
_cell.angle_beta   90.00
_cell.angle_gamma   90.00
#
_symmetry.space_group_name_H-M   'P 1'
#
loop_
_entity.id
_entity.type
_entity.pdbx_description
1 polymer ?
#
loop_
_entity_poly.entity_id
_entity_poly.type
_entity_poly.pdbx_seq_one_letter_code
_entity_poly.pdbx_strand_id
1 'polypeptide(L)'
;MKTKEEEIENIFKEIGFDSNWINSKKGRKGLLNDLKLLYKQEETKDFKIIYEENENEKEIKVHKLILIIRSELFKGMFLSVNDSSNQVHDYSGKSFETLNQLIYFFYHDEFNERKEINSKIIKEFEDVKDYFQLNQNSIIDLISFPKIK
;
A
#
# COMPACT_ATOMS: atom_id res chain seq x y z
N MET A 1 14.89 13.81 35.00
CA MET A 1 15.59 13.87 33.71
C MET A 1 14.51 13.68 32.65
N LYS A 2 14.26 14.64 31.76
CA LYS A 2 13.24 14.46 30.71
C LYS A 2 13.72 13.37 29.74
N THR A 3 12.81 12.56 29.24
CA THR A 3 13.16 11.61 28.16
C THR A 3 13.34 12.37 26.84
N LYS A 4 14.11 11.83 25.90
CA LYS A 4 14.25 12.44 24.56
C LYS A 4 12.89 12.61 23.86
N GLU A 5 11.94 11.72 24.12
CA GLU A 5 10.58 11.84 23.60
C GLU A 5 9.84 13.05 24.19
N GLU A 6 9.95 13.28 25.49
CA GLU A 6 9.36 14.46 26.14
C GLU A 6 9.99 15.77 25.63
N GLU A 7 11.29 15.77 25.33
CA GLU A 7 11.96 16.94 24.73
C GLU A 7 11.42 17.24 23.32
N ILE A 8 11.27 16.21 22.48
CA ILE A 8 10.70 16.35 21.13
C ILE A 8 9.24 16.81 21.17
N GLU A 9 8.43 16.28 22.08
CA GLU A 9 7.05 16.73 22.26
C GLU A 9 6.95 18.20 22.64
N ASN A 10 7.86 18.69 23.49
CA ASN A 10 7.87 20.09 23.88
C ASN A 10 8.20 21.00 22.69
N ILE A 11 9.15 20.60 21.83
CA ILE A 11 9.44 21.33 20.58
C ILE A 11 8.21 21.40 19.67
N PHE A 12 7.50 20.28 19.47
CA PHE A 12 6.29 20.28 18.65
C PHE A 12 5.17 21.17 19.23
N LYS A 13 5.04 21.23 20.56
CA LYS A 13 4.10 22.14 21.23
C LYS A 13 4.49 23.60 21.06
N GLU A 14 5.79 23.93 21.17
CA GLU A 14 6.30 25.29 20.99
C GLU A 14 6.05 25.83 19.58
N ILE A 15 6.07 24.98 18.55
CA ILE A 15 5.74 25.36 17.17
C ILE A 15 4.24 25.27 16.83
N GLY A 16 3.38 24.99 17.82
CA GLY A 16 1.93 25.09 17.69
C GLY A 16 1.17 23.79 17.42
N PHE A 17 1.81 22.62 17.48
CA PHE A 17 1.09 21.34 17.40
C PHE A 17 0.54 20.93 18.76
N ASP A 18 -0.74 20.56 18.80
CA ASP A 18 -1.35 20.06 20.02
C ASP A 18 -0.96 18.59 20.31
N SER A 19 -1.20 18.18 21.56
CA SER A 19 -0.88 16.81 22.00
C SER A 19 -1.66 15.74 21.24
N ASN A 20 -2.87 16.04 20.74
CA ASN A 20 -3.66 15.09 19.96
C ASN A 20 -3.03 14.85 18.59
N TRP A 21 -2.61 15.92 17.90
CA TRP A 21 -1.88 15.81 16.64
C TRP A 21 -0.60 15.01 16.84
N ILE A 22 0.21 15.37 17.84
CA ILE A 22 1.47 14.68 18.13
C ILE A 22 1.23 13.20 18.40
N ASN A 23 0.25 12.86 19.24
CA ASN A 23 -0.09 11.47 19.54
C ASN A 23 -0.67 10.73 18.34
N SER A 24 -1.38 11.42 17.44
CA SER A 24 -1.92 10.83 16.21
C SER A 24 -0.83 10.44 15.20
N LYS A 25 0.35 11.09 15.27
CA LYS A 25 1.48 10.87 14.36
C LYS A 25 2.54 9.91 14.90
N LYS A 26 2.47 9.53 16.17
CA LYS A 26 3.47 8.69 16.81
C LYS A 26 3.43 7.23 16.35
N GLY A 27 4.63 6.68 16.14
CA GLY A 27 4.87 5.26 15.93
C GLY A 27 4.19 4.68 14.70
N ARG A 28 4.08 3.35 14.66
CA ARG A 28 3.52 2.60 13.52
C ARG A 28 2.07 3.02 13.21
N LYS A 29 1.26 3.25 14.24
CA LYS A 29 -0.16 3.61 14.07
C LYS A 29 -0.34 4.95 13.38
N GLY A 30 0.47 5.95 13.73
CA GLY A 30 0.42 7.26 13.08
C GLY A 30 0.85 7.20 11.62
N LEU A 31 1.95 6.49 11.33
CA LEU A 31 2.39 6.25 9.96
C LEU A 31 1.31 5.54 9.13
N LEU A 32 0.69 4.49 9.68
CA LEU A 32 -0.36 3.77 8.98
C LEU A 32 -1.58 4.66 8.69
N ASN A 33 -2.00 5.51 9.64
CA ASN A 33 -3.07 6.47 9.40
C ASN A 33 -2.72 7.43 8.25
N ASP A 34 -1.48 7.87 8.17
CA ASP A 34 -1.01 8.76 7.11
C ASP A 34 -1.03 8.06 5.74
N LEU A 35 -0.68 6.77 5.67
CA LEU A 35 -0.83 5.97 4.46
C LEU A 35 -2.30 5.81 4.06
N LYS A 36 -3.20 5.53 5.01
CA LYS A 36 -4.65 5.43 4.73
C LYS A 36 -5.23 6.77 4.24
N LEU A 37 -4.70 7.91 4.70
CA LEU A 37 -5.07 9.23 4.19
C LEU A 37 -4.52 9.45 2.78
N LEU A 38 -3.24 9.14 2.55
CA LEU A 38 -2.59 9.24 1.24
C LEU A 38 -3.31 8.41 0.17
N TYR A 39 -3.81 7.21 0.52
CA TYR A 39 -4.60 6.39 -0.40
C TYR A 39 -5.84 7.11 -0.96
N LYS A 40 -6.47 7.98 -0.17
CA LYS A 40 -7.70 8.70 -0.54
C LYS A 40 -7.44 9.93 -1.43
N GLN A 41 -6.20 10.39 -1.49
CA GLN A 41 -5.81 11.53 -2.32
C GLN A 41 -5.58 10.99 -3.74
N GLU A 42 -6.54 11.25 -4.64
CA GLU A 42 -6.47 10.78 -6.03
C GLU A 42 -5.52 11.65 -6.86
N GLU A 43 -5.46 12.94 -6.54
CA GLU A 43 -4.69 13.97 -7.22
C GLU A 43 -3.17 13.82 -7.04
N THR A 44 -2.73 13.11 -5.99
CA THR A 44 -1.31 12.89 -5.70
C THR A 44 -0.76 11.62 -6.31
N LYS A 45 -1.62 10.76 -6.88
CA LYS A 45 -1.21 9.50 -7.50
C LYS A 45 -0.48 9.77 -8.81
N ASP A 46 0.77 9.33 -8.87
CA ASP A 46 1.73 9.63 -9.94
C ASP A 46 2.00 8.44 -10.88
N PHE A 47 1.25 7.35 -10.71
CA PHE A 47 1.40 6.14 -11.51
C PHE A 47 0.08 5.42 -11.77
N LYS A 48 0.05 4.63 -12.83
CA LYS A 48 -1.09 3.79 -13.18
C LYS A 48 -0.67 2.38 -13.55
N ILE A 49 -1.42 1.39 -13.08
CA ILE A 49 -1.36 0.01 -13.57
C ILE A 49 -2.55 -0.17 -14.51
N ILE A 50 -2.26 -0.52 -15.76
CA ILE A 50 -3.22 -0.72 -16.83
C ILE A 50 -3.58 -2.21 -16.87
N TYR A 51 -4.86 -2.54 -16.77
CA TYR A 51 -5.37 -3.90 -16.82
C TYR A 51 -6.32 -4.04 -18.01
N GLU A 52 -6.04 -5.00 -18.88
CA GLU A 52 -6.84 -5.26 -20.08
C GLU A 52 -7.66 -6.54 -19.90
N GLU A 53 -8.98 -6.44 -20.08
CA GLU A 53 -9.89 -7.57 -20.02
C GLU A 53 -10.96 -7.45 -21.11
N ASN A 54 -10.96 -8.41 -22.04
CA ASN A 54 -11.93 -8.50 -23.13
C ASN A 54 -12.09 -7.15 -23.88
N GLU A 55 -10.97 -6.57 -24.33
CA GLU A 55 -10.90 -5.27 -25.04
C GLU A 55 -11.28 -4.04 -24.20
N ASN A 56 -11.58 -4.20 -22.90
CA ASN A 56 -11.79 -3.08 -21.98
C ASN A 56 -10.53 -2.81 -21.16
N GLU A 57 -10.10 -1.56 -21.17
CA GLU A 57 -9.01 -1.09 -20.33
C GLU A 57 -9.55 -0.58 -18.98
N LYS A 58 -8.98 -1.08 -17.89
CA LYS A 58 -9.22 -0.60 -16.52
C LYS A 58 -7.91 -0.06 -15.96
N GLU A 59 -7.99 1.01 -15.19
CA GLU A 59 -6.82 1.64 -14.57
C GLU A 59 -6.85 1.49 -13.05
N ILE A 60 -5.70 1.20 -12.44
CA ILE A 60 -5.47 1.33 -11.01
C ILE A 60 -4.45 2.43 -10.78
N LYS A 61 -4.91 3.59 -10.31
CA LYS A 61 -4.02 4.69 -9.93
C LYS A 61 -3.33 4.38 -8.60
N VAL A 62 -2.05 4.73 -8.48
CA VAL A 62 -1.24 4.46 -7.29
C VAL A 62 -0.04 5.42 -7.20
N HIS A 63 0.56 5.56 -6.02
CA HIS A 63 1.84 6.23 -5.83
C HIS A 63 3.01 5.27 -6.11
N LYS A 64 3.97 5.65 -6.98
CA LYS A 64 5.17 4.84 -7.28
C LYS A 64 5.92 4.45 -6.01
N LEU A 65 6.07 5.40 -5.09
CA LEU A 65 6.79 5.19 -3.83
C LEU A 65 6.21 4.02 -3.03
N ILE A 66 4.87 3.87 -3.02
CA ILE A 66 4.21 2.81 -2.29
C ILE A 66 4.48 1.45 -2.93
N LEU A 67 4.46 1.39 -4.27
CA LEU A 67 4.85 0.17 -4.99
C LEU A 67 6.31 -0.22 -4.69
N ILE A 68 7.24 0.73 -4.74
CA ILE A 68 8.68 0.51 -4.48
C ILE A 68 8.91 -0.05 -3.08
N ILE A 69 8.24 0.51 -2.06
CA ILE A 69 8.44 0.11 -0.67
C ILE A 69 7.86 -1.29 -0.41
N ARG A 70 6.76 -1.66 -1.08
CA ARG A 70 6.00 -2.87 -0.77
C ARG A 70 6.33 -4.06 -1.68
N SER A 71 6.96 -3.83 -2.83
CA SER A 71 7.23 -4.86 -3.85
C SER A 71 8.61 -4.68 -4.47
N GLU A 72 9.45 -5.72 -4.36
CA GLU A 72 10.77 -5.71 -5.00
C GLU A 72 10.67 -5.80 -6.53
N LEU A 73 9.58 -6.39 -7.06
CA LEU A 73 9.30 -6.37 -8.49
C LEU A 73 9.19 -4.94 -9.01
N PHE A 74 8.31 -4.13 -8.39
CA PHE A 74 8.12 -2.74 -8.84
C PHE A 74 9.36 -1.88 -8.59
N LYS A 75 10.05 -2.09 -7.47
CA LYS A 75 11.34 -1.43 -7.21
C LYS A 75 12.37 -1.74 -8.29
N GLY A 76 12.54 -3.02 -8.65
CA GLY A 76 13.44 -3.44 -9.71
C GLY A 76 13.05 -2.85 -11.06
N MET A 77 11.75 -2.84 -11.38
CA MET A 77 11.20 -2.25 -12.60
C MET A 77 11.54 -0.76 -12.72
N PHE A 78 11.27 0.03 -11.69
CA PHE A 78 11.53 1.47 -11.71
C PHE A 78 13.01 1.86 -11.67
N LEU A 79 13.87 1.03 -11.06
CA LEU A 79 15.31 1.28 -11.04
C LEU A 79 16.00 0.86 -12.34
N SER A 80 15.47 -0.16 -13.03
CA SER A 80 16.10 -0.73 -14.22
C SER A 80 15.63 -0.10 -15.52
N VAL A 81 14.39 0.41 -15.54
CA VAL A 81 13.76 0.95 -16.75
C VAL A 81 13.50 2.44 -16.56
N ASN A 82 14.21 3.27 -17.34
CA ASN A 82 13.97 4.71 -17.38
C ASN A 82 12.82 5.01 -18.35
N ASP A 83 11.59 4.69 -17.93
CA ASP A 83 10.36 4.99 -18.67
C ASP A 83 9.61 6.18 -18.05
N SER A 84 9.35 7.19 -18.87
CA SER A 84 8.61 8.40 -18.50
C SER A 84 7.09 8.25 -18.60
N SER A 85 6.58 7.12 -19.09
CA SER A 85 5.15 6.90 -19.34
C SER A 85 4.26 7.01 -18.10
N ASN A 86 4.83 6.89 -16.89
CA ASN A 86 4.11 6.87 -15.61
C ASN A 86 2.96 5.83 -15.59
N GLN A 87 3.12 4.75 -16.34
CA GLN A 87 2.19 3.62 -16.35
C GLN A 87 2.89 2.29 -16.63
N VAL A 88 2.20 1.18 -16.36
CA VAL A 88 2.62 -0.18 -16.77
C VAL A 88 1.40 -1.04 -17.04
N HIS A 89 1.47 -1.92 -18.04
CA HIS A 89 0.45 -2.94 -18.24
C HIS A 89 0.66 -4.11 -17.28
N ASP A 90 -0.42 -4.60 -16.68
CA ASP A 90 -0.38 -5.79 -15.84
C ASP A 90 -0.30 -7.05 -16.69
N TYR A 91 0.73 -7.86 -16.42
CA TYR A 91 0.93 -9.18 -17.00
C TYR A 91 0.98 -10.28 -15.94
N SER A 92 0.44 -10.01 -14.75
CA SER A 92 0.50 -10.92 -13.60
C SER A 92 -0.44 -12.12 -13.73
N GLY A 93 -1.42 -12.03 -14.63
CA GLY A 93 -2.50 -13.01 -14.76
C GLY A 93 -3.47 -13.02 -13.57
N LYS A 94 -3.42 -12.00 -12.71
CA LYS A 94 -4.36 -11.83 -11.59
C LYS A 94 -5.56 -11.01 -12.03
N SER A 95 -6.71 -11.27 -11.42
CA SER A 95 -7.89 -10.45 -11.69
C SER A 95 -7.68 -9.00 -11.26
N PHE A 96 -8.40 -8.09 -11.92
CA PHE A 96 -8.43 -6.67 -11.53
C PHE A 96 -8.76 -6.50 -10.05
N GLU A 97 -9.70 -7.28 -9.53
CA GLU A 97 -10.12 -7.24 -8.13
C GLU A 97 -8.98 -7.61 -7.18
N THR A 98 -8.21 -8.66 -7.51
CA THR A 98 -7.03 -9.08 -6.73
C THR A 98 -5.96 -7.99 -6.74
N LEU A 99 -5.66 -7.40 -7.90
CA LEU A 99 -4.69 -6.29 -8.00
C LEU A 99 -5.14 -5.08 -7.19
N ASN A 100 -6.43 -4.73 -7.26
CA ASN A 100 -6.98 -3.62 -6.53
C ASN A 100 -6.95 -3.85 -5.00
N GLN A 101 -7.18 -5.10 -4.56
CA GLN A 101 -6.99 -5.49 -3.15
C GLN A 101 -5.52 -5.44 -2.73
N LEU A 102 -4.60 -5.84 -3.60
CA LEU A 102 -3.15 -5.75 -3.33
C LEU A 102 -2.72 -4.29 -3.13
N ILE A 103 -3.15 -3.41 -4.03
CA ILE A 103 -2.88 -1.98 -3.90
C ILE A 103 -3.51 -1.44 -2.63
N TYR A 104 -4.75 -1.81 -2.28
CA TYR A 104 -5.35 -1.40 -1.01
C TYR A 104 -4.51 -1.85 0.19
N PHE A 105 -4.09 -3.12 0.20
CA PHE A 105 -3.26 -3.71 1.25
C PHE A 105 -1.96 -2.94 1.46
N PHE A 106 -1.31 -2.46 0.39
CA PHE A 106 -0.08 -1.66 0.48
C PHE A 106 -0.21 -0.37 1.31
N TYR A 107 -1.42 0.21 1.40
CA TYR A 107 -1.67 1.41 2.21
C TYR A 107 -2.28 1.09 3.58
N HIS A 108 -2.96 -0.04 3.74
CA HIS A 108 -3.80 -0.31 4.91
C HIS A 108 -3.29 -1.43 5.82
N ASP A 109 -2.33 -2.25 5.36
CA ASP A 109 -1.87 -3.48 6.01
C ASP A 109 -3.03 -4.48 6.27
N GLU A 110 -4.17 -4.33 5.60
CA GLU A 110 -5.37 -5.14 5.74
C GLU A 110 -6.13 -5.23 4.40
N PHE A 111 -7.02 -6.20 4.26
CA PHE A 111 -7.89 -6.32 3.09
C PHE A 111 -9.10 -5.40 3.19
N ASN A 112 -9.61 -4.96 2.05
CA ASN A 112 -10.82 -4.15 2.02
C ASN A 112 -12.06 -5.03 2.20
N GLU A 113 -12.55 -5.14 3.44
CA GLU A 113 -13.75 -5.91 3.81
C GLU A 113 -15.05 -5.39 3.18
N ARG A 114 -15.06 -4.15 2.66
CA ARG A 114 -16.25 -3.61 1.97
C ARG A 114 -16.41 -4.14 0.55
N LYS A 115 -15.39 -4.80 0.02
CA LYS A 115 -15.44 -5.49 -1.27
C LYS A 115 -15.58 -6.98 -1.01
N GLU A 116 -16.28 -7.66 -1.91
CA GLU A 116 -16.42 -9.11 -1.84
C GLU A 116 -15.04 -9.77 -1.94
N ILE A 117 -14.64 -10.48 -0.88
CA ILE A 117 -13.44 -11.33 -0.88
C ILE A 117 -13.95 -12.76 -0.98
N ASN A 118 -13.84 -13.34 -2.17
CA ASN A 118 -14.24 -14.71 -2.44
C ASN A 118 -13.00 -15.63 -2.53
N SER A 119 -13.25 -16.94 -2.60
CA SER A 119 -12.18 -17.95 -2.66
C SER A 119 -11.23 -17.78 -3.84
N LYS A 120 -11.70 -17.22 -4.97
CA LYS A 120 -10.85 -16.92 -6.13
C LYS A 120 -9.83 -15.84 -5.79
N ILE A 121 -10.25 -14.72 -5.17
CA ILE A 121 -9.34 -13.64 -4.77
C ILE A 121 -8.32 -14.16 -3.75
N ILE A 122 -8.75 -14.93 -2.76
CA ILE A 122 -7.85 -15.49 -1.74
C ILE A 122 -6.76 -16.34 -2.40
N LYS A 123 -7.15 -17.27 -3.28
CA LYS A 123 -6.22 -18.14 -4.01
C LYS A 123 -5.27 -17.35 -4.89
N GLU A 124 -5.78 -16.36 -5.62
CA GLU A 124 -4.95 -15.48 -6.44
C GLU A 124 -3.94 -14.69 -5.59
N PHE A 125 -4.32 -14.31 -4.37
CA PHE A 125 -3.46 -13.56 -3.44
C PHE A 125 -2.34 -14.41 -2.83
N GLU A 126 -2.55 -15.72 -2.64
CA GLU A 126 -1.48 -16.65 -2.24
C GLU A 126 -0.33 -16.62 -3.25
N ASP A 127 -0.66 -16.59 -4.54
CA ASP A 127 0.32 -16.52 -5.64
C ASP A 127 0.91 -15.11 -5.85
N VAL A 128 0.21 -14.06 -5.39
CA VAL A 128 0.65 -12.65 -5.54
C VAL A 128 1.94 -12.40 -4.77
N LYS A 129 2.12 -13.05 -3.62
CA LYS A 129 3.31 -12.87 -2.78
C LYS A 129 4.59 -13.14 -3.57
N ASP A 130 4.61 -14.24 -4.31
CA ASP A 130 5.80 -14.69 -5.03
C ASP A 130 6.02 -13.88 -6.30
N TYR A 131 4.95 -13.61 -7.07
CA TYR A 131 5.04 -12.81 -8.30
C TYR A 131 5.50 -11.38 -8.01
N PHE A 132 4.84 -10.69 -7.07
CA PHE A 132 5.15 -9.30 -6.74
C PHE A 132 6.34 -9.15 -5.78
N GLN A 133 6.92 -10.27 -5.33
CA GLN A 133 8.07 -10.29 -4.41
C GLN A 133 7.85 -9.35 -3.23
N LEU A 134 6.74 -9.57 -2.50
CA LEU A 134 6.35 -8.71 -1.40
C LEU A 134 7.40 -8.74 -0.30
N ASN A 135 7.82 -7.56 0.16
CA ASN A 135 8.87 -7.44 1.17
C ASN A 135 8.51 -8.19 2.46
N GLN A 136 9.46 -8.90 3.11
CA GLN A 136 9.18 -9.76 4.28
C GLN A 136 8.46 -9.05 5.45
N ASN A 137 8.68 -7.75 5.62
CA ASN A 137 7.96 -6.92 6.61
C ASN A 137 6.47 -6.70 6.26
N SER A 138 6.07 -6.95 5.01
CA SER A 138 4.71 -6.89 4.49
C SER A 138 3.96 -8.21 4.66
N ILE A 139 4.68 -9.29 5.00
CA ILE A 139 4.15 -10.68 5.06
C ILE A 139 3.63 -11.02 6.46
N ILE A 140 4.13 -10.37 7.51
CA ILE A 140 3.73 -10.66 8.90
C ILE A 140 2.22 -10.49 9.11
N ASP A 141 1.56 -9.60 8.35
CA ASP A 141 0.13 -9.34 8.47
C ASP A 141 -0.74 -10.23 7.54
N LEU A 142 -0.16 -10.83 6.49
CA LEU A 142 -0.86 -11.76 5.56
C LEU A 142 -1.23 -13.10 6.20
N ILE A 143 -0.49 -13.52 7.24
CA ILE A 143 -0.70 -14.79 7.94
C ILE A 143 -1.94 -14.71 8.87
N SER A 144 -2.52 -13.52 9.06
CA SER A 144 -3.71 -13.27 9.89
C SER A 144 -5.04 -13.55 9.18
N PHE A 145 -5.01 -14.21 8.01
CA PHE A 145 -6.24 -14.55 7.29
C PHE A 145 -7.18 -15.37 8.18
N PRO A 146 -8.47 -15.02 8.28
CA PRO A 146 -9.43 -15.93 8.88
C PRO A 146 -9.43 -17.21 8.04
N LYS A 147 -8.96 -18.30 8.64
CA LYS A 147 -9.18 -19.65 8.10
C LYS A 147 -10.70 -19.84 8.07
N ILE A 148 -11.28 -19.76 6.89
CA ILE A 148 -12.69 -20.09 6.69
C ILE A 148 -12.85 -21.54 7.16
N LYS A 149 -13.72 -21.76 8.15
CA LYS A 149 -14.11 -23.09 8.61
C LYS A 149 -14.97 -23.81 7.57
#